data_AF-A0A957C284-F1
#
_entry.id   AF-A0A957C284-F1
#
_cell.length_a   1.000
_cell.length_b   1.000
_cell.length_c   1.000
_cell.angle_alpha   90.00
_cell.angle_beta   90.00
_cell.angle_gamma   90.00
#
_symmetry.space_group_name_H-M   'P 1'
#
loop_
_entity.id
_entity.type
_entity.pdbx_description
1 polymer ?
#
loop_
_entity_poly.entity_id
_entity_poly.type
_entity_poly.pdbx_seq_one_letter_code
_entity_poly.pdbx_strand_id
1 'polypeptide(L)'
;MSRNQQQQYGGKYAPKKKDPLRPFYPIIGLIIAGIAAAIAYFAAAPLYELIRTNILQGNTGQLPPADQMELIVGGMIFLVIVLLFALIFAAFQPRTPKISEQSLLKEKQEKEREIRRSRERQRAMREKMRRANKDFDDV
;
A
#
# COMPACT_ATOMS: atom_id res chain seq x y z
N MET A 1 28.32 2.26 26.16
CA MET A 1 27.75 1.22 25.27
C MET A 1 27.16 1.89 24.04
N SER A 2 27.76 1.64 22.88
CA SER A 2 27.68 2.45 21.66
C SER A 2 26.33 2.42 20.93
N ARG A 3 25.81 3.61 20.60
CA ARG A 3 24.71 3.84 19.65
C ARG A 3 25.01 3.34 18.22
N ASN A 4 26.23 2.91 17.92
CA ASN A 4 26.66 2.47 16.59
C ASN A 4 26.36 0.99 16.27
N GLN A 5 25.87 0.17 17.21
CA GLN A 5 25.53 -1.24 16.91
C GLN A 5 24.11 -1.45 16.36
N GLN A 6 23.25 -0.43 16.36
CA GLN A 6 21.89 -0.55 15.80
C GLN A 6 21.82 -0.43 14.28
N GLN A 7 22.91 0.00 13.61
CA GLN A 7 22.91 0.21 12.15
C GLN A 7 23.28 -1.04 11.33
N GLN A 8 23.76 -2.13 11.95
CA GLN A 8 24.19 -3.34 11.22
C GLN A 8 23.19 -4.50 11.21
N TYR A 9 21.97 -4.31 11.72
CA TYR A 9 20.87 -5.28 11.62
C TYR A 9 19.78 -4.82 10.63
N GLY A 10 20.19 -4.20 9.52
CA GLY A 10 19.30 -3.81 8.42
C GLY A 10 18.91 -4.96 7.47
N GLY A 11 19.04 -6.21 7.90
CA GLY A 11 18.69 -7.38 7.08
C GLY A 11 17.20 -7.62 7.10
N LYS A 12 16.50 -7.36 5.98
CA LYS A 12 15.14 -7.80 5.54
C LYS A 12 13.94 -7.73 6.52
N TYR A 13 14.19 -7.39 7.78
CA TYR A 13 13.26 -7.29 8.91
C TYR A 13 13.37 -5.90 9.55
N ALA A 14 13.80 -4.88 8.80
CA ALA A 14 13.47 -3.52 9.19
C ALA A 14 11.94 -3.50 9.35
N PRO A 15 11.37 -3.12 10.51
CA PRO A 15 9.93 -3.01 10.65
C PRO A 15 9.46 -2.17 9.47
N LYS A 16 8.64 -2.74 8.58
CA LYS A 16 8.08 -2.00 7.44
C LYS A 16 7.58 -0.69 8.04
N LYS A 17 8.23 0.43 7.72
CA LYS A 17 7.75 1.74 8.13
C LYS A 17 6.31 1.77 7.64
N LYS A 18 5.36 1.72 8.57
CA LYS A 18 3.94 1.81 8.22
C LYS A 18 3.83 3.15 7.50
N ASP A 19 3.42 3.15 6.24
CA ASP A 19 3.25 4.40 5.51
C ASP A 19 2.32 5.27 6.34
N PRO A 20 2.77 6.44 6.82
CA PRO A 20 1.97 7.29 7.71
C PRO A 20 0.71 7.80 7.01
N LEU A 21 0.61 7.63 5.68
CA LEU A 21 -0.50 8.03 4.83
C LEU A 21 -1.60 6.97 4.70
N ARG A 22 -1.34 5.70 5.04
CA ARG A 22 -2.35 4.62 4.95
C ARG A 22 -3.64 4.90 5.73
N PRO A 23 -3.61 5.48 6.95
CA PRO A 23 -4.83 5.82 7.69
C PRO A 23 -5.68 6.90 7.01
N PHE A 24 -5.08 7.70 6.12
CA PHE A 24 -5.75 8.80 5.43
C PHE A 24 -6.38 8.40 4.09
N TYR A 25 -6.12 7.18 3.59
CA TYR A 25 -6.75 6.67 2.37
C TYR A 25 -8.29 6.78 2.33
N PRO A 26 -9.06 6.48 3.40
CA PRO A 26 -10.51 6.67 3.38
C PRO A 26 -10.90 8.15 3.21
N ILE A 27 -10.17 9.09 3.82
CA ILE A 27 -10.42 10.53 3.70
C ILE A 27 -10.14 11.00 2.27
N ILE A 28 -9.01 10.56 1.70
CA ILE A 28 -8.63 10.87 0.31
C ILE A 28 -9.69 10.32 -0.66
N GLY A 29 -10.16 9.08 -0.44
CA GLY A 29 -11.24 8.48 -1.23
C GLY A 29 -12.54 9.28 -1.15
N LEU A 30 -12.88 9.82 0.02
CA LEU A 30 -14.08 10.65 0.22
C LEU A 30 -13.96 11.98 -0.53
N ILE A 31 -12.78 12.62 -0.50
CA ILE A 31 -12.51 13.84 -1.27
C ILE A 31 -12.64 13.59 -2.77
N ILE A 32 -12.03 12.50 -3.27
CA ILE A 32 -12.13 12.10 -4.69
C ILE A 32 -13.58 11.82 -5.07
N ALA A 33 -14.34 11.11 -4.22
CA ALA A 33 -15.75 10.83 -4.46
C ALA A 33 -16.58 12.13 -4.52
N GLY A 34 -16.32 13.10 -3.64
CA GLY A 34 -16.97 14.41 -3.69
C GLY A 34 -16.67 15.18 -4.99
N ILE A 35 -15.41 15.18 -5.43
CA ILE A 35 -15.02 15.80 -6.70
C ILE A 35 -15.67 15.08 -7.89
N ALA A 36 -15.69 13.75 -7.88
CA ALA A 36 -16.33 12.93 -8.91
C ALA A 36 -17.84 13.20 -8.99
N ALA A 37 -18.51 13.33 -7.84
CA ALA A 37 -19.93 13.67 -7.77
C ALA A 37 -20.20 15.08 -8.34
N ALA A 38 -19.35 16.06 -8.01
CA ALA A 38 -19.46 17.40 -8.57
C ALA A 38 -19.29 17.40 -10.10
N ILE A 39 -18.26 16.72 -10.62
CA ILE A 39 -18.03 16.58 -12.06
C ILE A 39 -19.21 15.88 -12.74
N ALA A 40 -19.71 14.79 -12.16
CA ALA A 40 -20.85 14.06 -12.70
C ALA A 40 -22.11 14.92 -12.77
N TYR A 41 -22.37 15.74 -11.74
CA TYR A 41 -23.50 16.67 -11.73
C TYR A 41 -23.40 17.70 -12.87
N PHE A 42 -22.24 18.35 -13.04
CA PHE A 42 -22.07 19.33 -14.12
C PHE A 42 -22.01 18.71 -15.52
N ALA A 43 -21.50 17.48 -15.64
CA ALA A 43 -21.39 16.79 -16.92
C ALA A 43 -22.70 16.12 -17.37
N ALA A 44 -23.67 15.91 -16.47
CA ALA A 44 -24.91 15.21 -16.77
C ALA A 44 -25.75 15.91 -17.86
N ALA A 45 -25.98 17.21 -17.72
CA ALA A 45 -26.77 18.00 -18.67
C ALA A 45 -26.23 17.98 -20.12
N PRO A 46 -24.95 18.33 -20.39
CA PRO A 46 -24.42 18.30 -21.76
C PRO A 46 -24.34 16.87 -22.33
N LEU A 47 -24.07 15.85 -21.50
CA LEU A 47 -24.07 14.46 -21.98
C LEU A 47 -25.48 13.97 -22.30
N TYR A 48 -26.48 14.33 -21.50
CA TYR A 48 -27.88 13.96 -21.76
C TYR A 48 -28.33 14.51 -23.11
N GLU A 49 -28.05 15.78 -23.42
CA GLU A 49 -28.39 16.38 -24.73
C GLU A 49 -27.66 15.67 -25.89
N LEU A 50 -26.40 15.27 -25.70
CA LEU A 50 -25.67 14.48 -26.70
C LEU A 50 -26.28 13.10 -26.90
N ILE A 51 -26.67 12.41 -25.83
CA ILE A 51 -27.31 11.08 -25.90
C ILE A 51 -28.70 11.19 -26.55
N ARG A 52 -29.48 12.20 -26.15
CA ARG A 52 -30.79 12.50 -26.72
C ARG A 52 -30.69 12.76 -28.22
N THR A 53 -29.72 13.57 -28.63
CA THR A 53 -29.54 13.96 -30.03
C THR A 53 -28.96 12.84 -30.88
N ASN A 54 -28.10 11.96 -30.38
CA ASN A 54 -27.44 10.96 -31.25
C ASN A 54 -28.02 9.55 -31.14
N ILE A 55 -28.61 9.19 -30.01
CA ILE A 55 -28.99 7.80 -29.69
C ILE A 55 -30.52 7.64 -29.62
N LEU A 56 -31.23 8.65 -29.12
CA LEU A 56 -32.68 8.56 -28.86
C LEU A 56 -33.56 9.11 -29.99
N GLN A 57 -32.99 9.61 -31.08
CA GLN A 57 -33.76 10.15 -32.22
C GLN A 57 -34.74 9.14 -32.85
N GLY A 58 -34.51 7.82 -32.69
CA GLY A 58 -35.32 6.77 -33.31
C GLY A 58 -36.27 6.01 -32.38
N ASN A 59 -36.21 6.21 -31.05
CA ASN A 59 -36.94 5.38 -30.09
C ASN A 59 -37.69 6.26 -29.08
N THR A 60 -38.85 6.77 -29.49
CA THR A 60 -39.72 7.67 -28.72
C THR A 60 -40.68 6.94 -27.77
N GLY A 61 -40.54 5.62 -27.61
CA GLY A 61 -41.35 4.84 -26.68
C GLY A 61 -41.01 5.18 -25.23
N GLN A 62 -41.98 5.77 -24.51
CA GLN A 62 -41.97 6.01 -23.05
C GLN A 62 -40.57 6.29 -22.47
N LEU A 63 -39.98 7.40 -22.89
CA LEU A 63 -38.78 7.89 -22.23
C LEU A 63 -39.16 8.35 -20.81
N PRO A 64 -38.35 7.99 -19.79
CA PRO A 64 -38.50 8.54 -18.45
C PRO A 64 -38.49 10.08 -18.49
N PRO A 65 -39.12 10.75 -17.52
CA PRO A 65 -39.00 12.19 -17.33
C PRO A 65 -37.53 12.63 -17.39
N ALA A 66 -37.25 13.80 -17.99
CA ALA A 66 -35.89 14.31 -18.20
C ALA A 66 -35.06 14.29 -16.91
N ASP A 67 -35.66 14.65 -15.79
CA ASP A 67 -35.05 14.65 -14.45
C ASP A 67 -34.54 13.25 -14.04
N GLN A 68 -35.29 12.19 -14.35
CA GLN A 68 -34.88 10.81 -14.06
C GLN A 68 -33.74 10.37 -14.98
N MET A 69 -33.79 10.78 -16.25
CA MET A 69 -32.76 10.41 -17.22
C MET A 69 -31.45 11.13 -16.96
N GLU A 70 -31.48 12.40 -16.55
CA GLU A 70 -30.32 13.16 -16.10
C GLU A 70 -29.66 12.49 -14.88
N LEU A 71 -30.47 12.03 -13.92
CA LEU A 71 -29.98 11.32 -12.73
C LEU A 71 -29.33 9.97 -13.08
N ILE A 72 -29.90 9.23 -14.03
CA ILE A 72 -29.32 7.98 -14.53
C ILE A 72 -27.98 8.24 -15.24
N VAL A 73 -27.94 9.23 -16.13
CA VAL A 73 -26.72 9.60 -16.88
C VAL A 73 -25.64 10.10 -15.91
N GLY A 74 -25.98 10.96 -14.96
CA GLY A 74 -25.08 11.42 -13.91
C GLY A 74 -24.54 10.29 -13.04
N GLY A 75 -25.41 9.35 -12.62
CA GLY A 75 -25.02 8.16 -11.87
C GLY A 75 -24.05 7.26 -12.64
N MET A 76 -24.27 7.08 -13.94
CA MET A 76 -23.37 6.33 -14.82
C MET A 76 -22.00 7.01 -14.96
N ILE A 77 -21.97 8.32 -15.16
CA ILE A 77 -20.72 9.10 -15.23
C ILE A 77 -19.95 8.98 -13.92
N PHE A 78 -20.63 9.13 -12.78
CA PHE A 78 -20.02 8.96 -11.47
C PHE A 78 -19.36 7.59 -11.32
N LEU A 79 -20.07 6.52 -11.70
CA LEU A 79 -19.55 5.15 -11.61
C LEU A 79 -18.32 4.96 -12.51
N VAL A 80 -18.34 5.48 -13.73
CA VAL A 80 -17.20 5.44 -14.65
C VAL A 80 -15.99 6.18 -14.07
N ILE A 81 -16.19 7.36 -13.49
CA ILE A 81 -15.10 8.12 -12.85
C ILE A 81 -14.51 7.34 -11.68
N VAL A 82 -15.36 6.80 -10.79
CA VAL A 82 -14.91 5.99 -9.66
C VAL A 82 -14.13 4.76 -10.12
N LEU A 83 -14.59 4.07 -11.17
CA LEU A 83 -13.90 2.93 -11.76
C LEU A 83 -12.51 3.31 -12.29
N LEU A 84 -12.40 4.44 -12.99
CA LEU A 84 -11.12 4.96 -13.48
C LEU A 84 -10.17 5.28 -12.33
N PHE A 85 -10.64 5.94 -11.28
CA PHE A 85 -9.83 6.20 -10.09
C PHE A 85 -9.39 4.90 -9.39
N ALA A 86 -10.27 3.91 -9.30
CA ALA A 86 -9.92 2.60 -8.74
C ALA A 86 -8.84 1.89 -9.58
N LEU A 87 -8.93 1.96 -10.90
CA LEU A 87 -7.91 1.41 -11.80
C LEU A 87 -6.56 2.12 -11.65
N ILE A 88 -6.57 3.46 -11.58
CA ILE A 88 -5.37 4.26 -11.33
C ILE A 88 -4.75 3.86 -9.99
N PHE A 89 -5.56 3.82 -8.92
CA PHE A 89 -5.08 3.44 -7.60
C PHE A 89 -4.50 2.02 -7.57
N ALA A 90 -5.16 1.07 -8.22
CA ALA A 90 -4.68 -0.31 -8.34
C ALA A 90 -3.37 -0.40 -9.14
N ALA A 91 -3.21 0.42 -10.19
CA ALA A 91 -1.99 0.47 -10.99
C ALA A 91 -0.78 0.98 -10.18
N PHE A 92 -1.01 1.91 -9.25
CA PHE A 92 0.04 2.45 -8.37
C PHE A 92 0.29 1.63 -7.10
N GLN A 93 -0.54 0.63 -6.80
CA GLN A 93 -0.35 -0.19 -5.61
C GLN A 93 0.89 -1.10 -5.79
N PRO A 94 1.91 -0.99 -4.91
CA PRO A 94 3.09 -1.84 -5.01
C PRO A 94 2.69 -3.29 -4.74
N ARG A 95 2.95 -4.18 -5.71
CA ARG A 95 2.70 -5.61 -5.56
C ARG A 95 3.56 -6.13 -4.41
N THR A 96 2.93 -6.56 -3.32
CA THR A 96 3.67 -7.23 -2.26
C THR A 96 4.18 -8.56 -2.81
N PRO A 97 5.49 -8.85 -2.77
CA PRO A 97 5.99 -10.15 -3.17
C PRO A 97 5.29 -11.20 -2.32
N LYS A 98 4.70 -12.22 -2.97
CA LYS A 98 4.14 -13.38 -2.27
C LYS A 98 5.29 -14.09 -1.58
N ILE A 99 5.46 -13.84 -0.30
CA ILE A 99 6.43 -14.56 0.52
C ILE A 99 5.90 -15.98 0.63
N SER A 100 6.64 -16.96 0.11
CA SER A 100 6.25 -18.37 0.24
C SER A 100 6.60 -18.86 1.64
N GLU A 101 5.83 -19.79 2.17
CA GLU A 101 6.11 -20.41 3.48
C GLU A 101 7.51 -21.05 3.51
N GLN A 102 7.96 -21.59 2.37
CA GLN A 102 9.32 -22.09 2.22
C GLN A 102 10.39 -20.99 2.35
N SER A 103 10.14 -19.79 1.84
CA SER A 103 11.07 -18.66 2.03
C SER A 103 11.12 -18.20 3.48
N LEU A 104 10.01 -18.24 4.21
CA LEU A 104 9.97 -17.92 5.64
C LEU A 104 10.73 -18.95 6.49
N LEU A 105 10.59 -20.23 6.17
CA LEU A 105 11.30 -21.31 6.87
C LEU A 105 12.81 -21.25 6.63
N LYS A 106 13.23 -21.03 5.38
CA LYS A 106 14.67 -20.85 5.06
C LYS A 106 15.24 -19.64 5.79
N GLU A 107 14.52 -18.52 5.83
CA GLU A 107 14.99 -17.30 6.49
C GLU A 107 15.07 -17.45 8.02
N LYS A 108 14.10 -18.16 8.64
CA LYS A 108 14.18 -18.50 10.08
C LYS A 108 15.42 -19.36 10.38
N GLN A 109 15.71 -20.36 9.56
CA GLN A 109 16.87 -21.24 9.76
C GLN A 109 18.19 -20.48 9.60
N GLU A 110 18.30 -19.58 8.63
CA GLU A 110 19.48 -18.73 8.44
C GLU A 110 19.70 -17.81 9.64
N LYS A 111 18.62 -17.19 10.15
CA LYS A 111 18.67 -16.32 11.33
C LYS A 111 19.12 -17.06 12.58
N GLU A 112 18.63 -18.30 12.80
CA GLU A 112 19.08 -19.11 13.93
C GLU A 112 20.57 -19.49 13.82
N ARG A 113 21.05 -19.81 12.62
CA ARG A 113 22.47 -20.11 12.39
C ARG A 113 23.35 -18.89 12.65
N GLU A 114 22.90 -17.70 12.27
CA GLU A 114 23.61 -16.45 12.51
C GLU A 114 23.65 -16.09 14.01
N ILE A 115 22.53 -16.28 14.72
CA ILE A 115 22.47 -16.08 16.19
C ILE A 115 23.40 -17.06 16.91
N ARG A 116 23.46 -18.33 16.48
CA ARG A 116 24.38 -19.31 17.08
C ARG A 116 25.85 -18.93 16.85
N ARG A 117 26.23 -18.59 15.61
CA ARG A 117 27.59 -18.16 15.27
C ARG A 117 28.01 -16.89 16.02
N SER A 118 27.10 -15.92 16.15
CA SER A 118 27.41 -14.69 16.90
C SER A 118 27.58 -14.95 18.39
N ARG A 119 26.76 -15.83 19.00
CA ARG A 119 26.93 -16.26 20.40
C ARG A 119 28.26 -16.98 20.62
N GLU A 120 28.66 -17.87 19.72
CA GLU A 120 29.95 -18.56 19.79
C GLU A 120 31.13 -17.58 19.72
N ARG A 121 31.08 -16.62 18.79
CA ARG A 121 32.10 -15.55 18.70
C ARG A 121 32.18 -14.72 19.97
N GLN A 122 31.04 -14.38 20.57
CA GLN A 122 31.01 -13.63 21.83
C GLN A 122 31.60 -14.44 23.00
N ARG A 123 31.33 -15.75 23.06
CA ARG A 123 31.92 -16.63 24.09
C ARG A 123 33.43 -16.73 23.95
N ALA A 124 33.93 -16.99 22.74
CA ALA A 124 35.37 -17.06 22.45
C ALA A 124 36.08 -15.75 22.77
N MET A 125 35.46 -14.60 22.44
CA MET A 125 36.03 -13.28 22.76
C MET A 125 36.07 -13.02 24.27
N ARG A 126 35.01 -13.38 25.02
CA ARG A 126 35.00 -13.26 26.49
C ARG A 126 36.06 -14.13 27.15
N GLU A 127 36.27 -15.35 26.66
CA GLU A 127 37.32 -16.23 27.18
C GLU A 127 38.72 -15.66 26.93
N LYS A 128 38.98 -15.11 25.74
CA LYS A 128 40.25 -14.42 25.44
C LYS A 128 40.49 -13.23 26.36
N MET A 129 39.48 -12.39 26.57
CA MET A 129 39.57 -11.25 27.50
C MET A 129 39.84 -11.72 28.94
N ARG A 130 39.18 -12.78 29.39
CA ARG A 130 39.37 -13.32 30.74
C ARG A 130 40.77 -13.89 30.94
N ARG A 131 41.37 -14.50 29.91
CA ARG A 131 42.76 -14.99 29.97
C ARG A 131 43.74 -13.82 30.00
N ALA A 132 43.56 -12.83 29.12
CA ALA A 132 44.40 -11.64 29.09
C ALA A 132 44.40 -10.90 30.43
N ASN A 133 43.24 -10.71 31.07
CA ASN A 133 43.19 -10.06 32.39
C ASN A 133 43.94 -10.84 33.48
N LYS A 134 43.92 -12.19 33.44
CA LYS A 134 44.67 -13.00 34.41
C LYS A 134 46.17 -12.87 34.22
N ASP A 135 46.65 -12.85 32.97
CA ASP A 135 48.07 -12.64 32.68
C ASP A 135 48.56 -11.25 33.11
N PHE A 136 47.68 -10.24 33.20
CA PHE A 136 48.03 -8.90 33.69
C PHE A 136 48.04 -8.79 35.22
N ASP A 137 47.28 -9.63 35.94
CA ASP A 137 47.26 -9.63 37.42
C ASP A 137 48.44 -10.41 38.04
N ASP A 138 49.11 -11.26 37.26
CA ASP A 138 50.28 -12.06 37.67
C ASP A 138 51.65 -11.37 37.40
N VAL A 139 51.64 -10.09 36.98
CA VAL A 139 52.84 -9.23 36.74
C VAL A 139 52.90 -8.12 37.78
#